data_AF-A0AAU5WYU9-F1
#
_entry.id   AF-A0AAU5WYU9-F1
#
_cell.length_a   1.000
_cell.length_b   1.000
_cell.length_c   1.000
_cell.angle_alpha   90.00
_cell.angle_beta   90.00
_cell.angle_gamma   90.00
#
_symmetry.space_group_name_H-M   'P 1'
#
loop_
_entity.id
_entity.type
_entity.pdbx_description
1 polymer ?
#
loop_
_entity_poly.entity_id
_entity_poly.type
_entity_poly.pdbx_seq_one_letter_code
_entity_poly.pdbx_strand_id
1 'polypeptide(L)'
;MTEQQIQYDRPQLKQSGDGLVAAHENARTQLNNTQAQIQGLGEWWNPNKDPNDLIGGLLGGCFTAVHEMMMSTGHQNLDVLHGHGQAMQVMSGNMTGAEEANTGLSGPVQA
;
A
#
# COMPACT_ATOMS: atom_id res chain seq x y z
N MET A 1 0.60 29.59 28.70
CA MET A 1 0.58 28.82 27.45
C MET A 1 0.40 27.38 27.85
N THR A 2 -0.81 26.85 27.72
CA THR A 2 -1.10 25.43 27.99
C THR A 2 -0.43 24.61 26.91
N GLU A 3 0.59 23.83 27.28
CA GLU A 3 1.16 22.78 26.44
C GLU A 3 0.02 21.83 26.05
N GLN A 4 -0.46 21.94 24.81
CA GLN A 4 -1.23 20.88 24.20
C GLN A 4 -0.26 19.70 24.03
N GLN A 5 -0.17 18.85 25.05
CA GLN A 5 0.40 17.53 24.89
C GLN A 5 -0.41 16.85 23.79
N ILE A 6 0.21 16.64 22.64
CA ILE A 6 -0.35 15.74 21.64
C ILE A 6 -0.27 14.36 22.31
N GLN A 7 -1.36 13.93 22.95
CA GLN A 7 -1.55 12.56 23.38
C GLN A 7 -1.67 11.72 22.11
N TYR A 8 -0.53 11.35 21.54
CA TYR A 8 -0.48 10.34 20.50
C TYR A 8 -0.84 9.01 21.16
N ASP A 9 -2.05 8.52 20.86
CA ASP A 9 -2.50 7.22 21.34
C ASP A 9 -1.74 6.13 20.55
N ARG A 10 -0.54 5.79 21.02
CA ARG A 10 0.39 4.83 20.39
C ARG A 10 -0.26 3.50 19.98
N PRO A 11 -1.21 2.93 20.76
CA PRO A 11 -1.98 1.77 20.33
C PRO A 11 -2.76 2.02 19.04
N GLN A 12 -3.37 3.20 18.88
CA GLN A 12 -4.09 3.57 17.65
C GLN A 12 -3.13 3.73 16.46
N LEU A 13 -1.95 4.31 16.69
CA LEU A 13 -0.90 4.46 15.67
C LEU A 13 -0.40 3.10 15.16
N LYS A 14 -0.16 2.16 16.08
CA LYS A 14 0.22 0.78 15.74
C LYS A 14 -0.89 0.07 14.99
N GLN A 15 -2.11 0.10 15.53
CA GLN A 15 -3.28 -0.54 14.92
C GLN A 15 -3.56 0.02 13.52
N SER A 16 -3.40 1.33 13.32
CA SER A 16 -3.54 1.95 12.02
C SER A 16 -2.43 1.49 11.06
N GLY A 17 -1.18 1.39 11.52
CA GLY A 17 -0.08 0.86 10.72
C GLY A 17 -0.32 -0.59 10.29
N ASP A 18 -0.73 -1.45 11.23
CA ASP A 18 -1.08 -2.85 10.96
C ASP A 18 -2.24 -2.96 9.96
N GLY A 19 -3.26 -2.11 10.11
CA GLY A 19 -4.39 -2.03 9.19
C GLY A 19 -3.99 -1.61 7.77
N LEU A 20 -3.07 -0.66 7.62
CA LEU A 20 -2.57 -0.24 6.31
C LEU A 20 -1.74 -1.32 5.63
N VAL A 21 -0.89 -2.05 6.38
CA VAL A 21 -0.12 -3.17 5.84
C VAL A 21 -1.05 -4.30 5.39
N ALA A 22 -2.05 -4.66 6.19
CA ALA A 22 -3.03 -5.68 5.82
C ALA A 22 -3.89 -5.25 4.62
N ALA A 23 -4.28 -3.97 4.55
CA ALA A 23 -5.01 -3.42 3.41
C ALA A 23 -4.16 -3.46 2.13
N HIS A 24 -2.87 -3.15 2.21
CA HIS A 24 -1.92 -3.28 1.11
C HIS A 24 -1.85 -4.73 0.60
N GLU A 25 -1.67 -5.72 1.47
CA GLU A 25 -1.59 -7.14 1.06
C GLU A 25 -2.86 -7.63 0.36
N ASN A 26 -4.03 -7.25 0.91
CA ASN A 26 -5.33 -7.56 0.32
C ASN A 26 -5.49 -6.92 -1.06
N ALA A 27 -5.18 -5.63 -1.18
CA ALA A 27 -5.32 -4.90 -2.44
C ALA A 27 -4.31 -5.39 -3.50
N ARG A 28 -3.09 -5.75 -3.10
CA ARG A 28 -2.10 -6.40 -3.98
C ARG A 28 -2.61 -7.74 -4.50
N THR A 29 -3.23 -8.54 -3.64
CA THR A 29 -3.85 -9.81 -4.03
C THR A 29 -4.97 -9.59 -5.04
N GLN A 30 -5.83 -8.59 -4.82
CA GLN A 30 -6.90 -8.25 -5.77
C GLN A 30 -6.36 -7.79 -7.12
N LEU A 31 -5.35 -6.91 -7.15
CA LEU A 31 -4.71 -6.47 -8.40
C LEU A 31 -4.10 -7.63 -9.18
N ASN A 32 -3.40 -8.55 -8.50
CA ASN A 32 -2.87 -9.76 -9.12
C ASN A 32 -3.97 -10.67 -9.68
N ASN A 33 -5.10 -10.80 -8.97
CA ASN A 33 -6.24 -11.57 -9.45
C ASN A 33 -6.88 -10.93 -10.68
N THR A 34 -7.03 -9.60 -10.70
CA THR A 34 -7.51 -8.86 -11.87
C THR A 34 -6.59 -9.06 -13.07
N GLN A 35 -5.27 -8.94 -12.87
CA GLN A 35 -4.27 -9.21 -13.89
C GLN A 35 -4.41 -10.64 -14.46
N ALA A 36 -4.56 -11.64 -13.59
CA ALA A 36 -4.72 -13.04 -14.00
C ALA A 36 -6.02 -13.28 -14.78
N GLN A 37 -7.12 -12.66 -14.36
CA GLN A 37 -8.40 -12.74 -15.09
C GLN A 37 -8.27 -12.14 -16.50
N ILE A 38 -7.60 -11.00 -16.62
CA ILE A 38 -7.38 -10.32 -17.90
C ILE A 38 -6.48 -11.17 -18.81
N GLN A 39 -5.40 -11.74 -18.28
CA GLN A 39 -4.55 -12.69 -19.02
C GLN A 39 -5.33 -13.95 -19.45
N GLY A 40 -6.26 -14.41 -18.60
CA GLY A 40 -7.12 -15.56 -18.88
C GLY A 40 -8.12 -15.35 -20.03
N LEU A 41 -8.51 -14.09 -20.31
CA LEU A 41 -9.32 -13.75 -21.49
C LEU A 41 -8.53 -13.91 -22.80
N GLY A 42 -7.20 -14.01 -22.71
CA GLY A 42 -6.29 -14.15 -23.84
C GLY A 42 -6.26 -12.92 -24.75
N GLU A 43 -5.47 -13.01 -25.81
CA GLU A 43 -5.37 -11.95 -26.81
C GLU A 43 -6.44 -12.16 -27.89
N TRP A 44 -7.69 -11.78 -27.60
CA TRP A 44 -8.77 -11.77 -28.59
C TRP A 44 -8.52 -10.74 -29.69
N TRP A 45 -7.73 -9.72 -29.38
CA TRP A 45 -7.32 -8.64 -30.28
C TRP A 45 -6.04 -8.93 -31.07
N ASN A 46 -5.46 -10.13 -30.97
CA ASN A 46 -4.17 -10.42 -31.60
C ASN A 46 -4.33 -10.36 -33.14
N PRO A 47 -3.65 -9.43 -33.83
CA PRO A 47 -3.73 -9.29 -35.28
C PRO A 47 -3.16 -10.51 -36.03
N ASN A 48 -2.42 -11.40 -35.36
CA ASN A 48 -1.97 -12.66 -35.94
C ASN A 48 -3.09 -13.71 -36.05
N LYS A 49 -4.25 -13.49 -35.40
CA LYS A 49 -5.44 -14.36 -35.53
C LYS A 49 -6.34 -13.96 -36.69
N ASP A 50 -6.40 -12.66 -37.01
CA ASP A 50 -7.01 -12.13 -38.24
C ASP A 50 -6.23 -10.87 -38.68
N PRO A 51 -5.35 -10.99 -39.70
CA PRO A 51 -4.53 -9.88 -40.19
C PRO A 51 -5.33 -8.70 -40.76
N ASN A 52 -6.60 -8.90 -41.11
CA ASN A 52 -7.47 -7.85 -41.65
C ASN A 52 -8.33 -7.19 -40.56
N ASP A 53 -8.30 -7.68 -39.32
CA ASP A 53 -9.06 -7.13 -38.21
C ASP A 53 -8.36 -5.91 -37.59
N LEU A 54 -8.33 -4.82 -38.36
CA LEU A 54 -7.80 -3.52 -37.91
C LEU A 54 -8.58 -2.94 -36.72
N ILE A 55 -9.88 -3.27 -36.62
CA ILE A 55 -10.74 -2.82 -35.51
C ILE A 55 -10.36 -3.56 -34.23
N GLY A 56 -10.20 -4.89 -34.29
CA GLY A 56 -9.71 -5.71 -33.19
C GLY A 56 -8.33 -5.25 -32.71
N GLY A 57 -7.40 -4.98 -33.63
CA GLY A 57 -6.08 -4.45 -33.30
C GLY A 57 -6.12 -3.09 -32.57
N LEU A 58 -6.95 -2.14 -33.04
CA LEU A 58 -7.12 -0.83 -32.38
C LEU A 58 -7.73 -0.98 -30.98
N LEU A 59 -8.79 -1.80 -30.84
CA LEU A 59 -9.45 -2.06 -29.57
C LEU A 59 -8.49 -2.73 -28.57
N GLY A 60 -7.67 -3.67 -29.06
CA GLY A 60 -6.61 -4.32 -28.29
C GLY A 60 -5.54 -3.36 -27.79
N GLY A 61 -5.08 -2.46 -28.65
CA GLY A 61 -4.11 -1.42 -28.28
C GLY A 61 -4.65 -0.49 -27.19
N CYS A 62 -5.88 0.00 -27.36
CA CYS A 62 -6.55 0.83 -26.34
C CYS A 62 -6.74 0.09 -25.02
N PHE A 63 -7.20 -1.16 -25.06
CA PHE A 63 -7.36 -1.99 -23.88
C PHE A 63 -6.04 -2.21 -23.16
N THR A 64 -4.99 -2.58 -23.89
CA THR A 64 -3.65 -2.83 -23.35
C THR A 64 -3.08 -1.58 -22.69
N ALA A 65 -3.17 -0.42 -23.35
CA ALA A 65 -2.67 0.85 -22.81
C ALA A 65 -3.38 1.25 -21.51
N VAL A 66 -4.72 1.14 -21.46
CA VAL A 66 -5.50 1.45 -20.25
C VAL A 66 -5.18 0.46 -19.13
N HIS A 67 -5.03 -0.83 -19.46
CA HIS A 67 -4.71 -1.87 -18.51
C HIS A 67 -3.31 -1.69 -17.91
N GLU A 68 -2.30 -1.42 -18.71
CA GLU A 68 -0.94 -1.11 -18.25
C GLU A 68 -0.92 0.12 -17.34
N MET A 69 -1.65 1.18 -17.72
CA MET A 69 -1.78 2.38 -16.89
C MET A 69 -2.45 2.08 -15.54
N MET A 70 -3.53 1.29 -15.54
CA MET A 70 -4.22 0.86 -14.32
C MET A 70 -3.29 0.06 -13.41
N MET A 71 -2.56 -0.92 -13.96
CA MET A 71 -1.65 -1.75 -13.20
C MET A 71 -0.47 -0.95 -12.66
N SER A 72 0.13 -0.08 -13.45
CA SER A 72 1.24 0.77 -13.01
C SER A 72 0.81 1.69 -11.86
N THR A 73 -0.31 2.40 -12.02
CA THR A 73 -0.81 3.33 -11.00
C THR A 73 -1.25 2.58 -9.74
N GLY A 74 -1.90 1.43 -9.91
CA GLY A 74 -2.32 0.57 -8.81
C GLY A 74 -1.14 0.12 -7.95
N HIS A 75 -0.08 -0.40 -8.58
CA HIS A 75 1.13 -0.82 -7.85
C HIS A 75 1.84 0.35 -7.17
N GLN A 76 1.99 1.50 -7.84
CA GLN A 76 2.60 2.69 -7.23
C GLN A 76 1.86 3.17 -5.98
N ASN A 77 0.52 3.19 -6.02
CA ASN A 77 -0.29 3.58 -4.87
C ASN A 77 -0.17 2.58 -3.71
N LEU A 78 -0.06 1.29 -4.04
CA LEU A 78 0.16 0.23 -3.05
C LEU A 78 1.51 0.36 -2.35
N ASP A 79 2.58 0.65 -3.09
CA ASP A 79 3.91 0.83 -2.52
C ASP A 79 3.94 2.02 -1.52
N VAL A 80 3.23 3.12 -1.84
CA VAL A 80 3.09 4.27 -0.95
C VAL A 80 2.31 3.89 0.33
N LEU A 81 1.19 3.17 0.18
CA LEU A 81 0.38 2.67 1.30
C LEU A 81 1.19 1.78 2.25
N HIS A 82 1.98 0.86 1.69
CA HIS A 82 2.88 0.00 2.45
C HIS A 82 3.91 0.83 3.22
N GLY A 83 4.56 1.79 2.56
CA GLY A 83 5.57 2.67 3.17
C GLY A 83 5.00 3.47 4.35
N HIS A 84 3.77 3.99 4.22
CA HIS A 84 3.09 4.68 5.32
C HIS A 84 2.76 3.74 6.49
N GLY A 85 2.26 2.54 6.21
CA GLY A 85 1.99 1.53 7.25
C GLY A 85 3.24 1.18 8.07
N GLN A 86 4.37 0.94 7.39
CA GLN A 86 5.66 0.66 8.05
C GLN A 86 6.15 1.86 8.87
N ALA A 87 6.06 3.07 8.32
CA ALA A 87 6.47 4.27 9.04
C ALA A 87 5.68 4.47 10.34
N MET A 88 4.37 4.19 10.32
CA MET A 88 3.51 4.28 11.52
C MET A 88 3.87 3.23 12.57
N GLN A 89 4.16 1.99 12.16
CA GLN A 89 4.63 0.93 13.07
C GLN A 89 5.97 1.30 13.73
N VAL A 90 6.94 1.79 12.94
CA VAL A 90 8.25 2.23 13.44
C VAL A 90 8.10 3.41 14.40
N MET A 91 7.25 4.38 14.05
CA MET A 91 6.98 5.54 14.90
C MET A 91 6.38 5.11 16.26
N SER A 92 5.42 4.18 16.26
CA SER A 92 4.86 3.62 17.48
C SER A 92 5.94 2.91 18.33
N GLY A 93 6.80 2.09 17.72
CA GLY A 93 7.89 1.41 18.42
C GLY A 93 8.91 2.37 19.04
N ASN A 94 9.31 3.41 18.30
CA ASN A 94 10.23 4.44 18.79
C ASN A 94 9.64 5.23 19.96
N MET A 95 8.34 5.53 19.93
CA MET A 95 7.66 6.21 21.04
C MET A 95 7.63 5.34 22.30
N THR A 96 7.40 4.03 22.17
CA THR A 96 7.48 3.10 23.29
C THR A 96 8.88 3.08 23.90
N GLY A 97 9.92 2.92 23.07
CA GLY A 97 11.31 2.93 23.55
C GLY A 97 11.74 4.24 24.21
N ALA A 98 11.27 5.38 23.68
CA ALA A 98 11.52 6.69 24.27
C ALA A 98 10.86 6.84 25.66
N GLU A 99 9.63 6.33 25.82
CA GLU A 99 8.97 6.35 27.13
C GLU A 99 9.59 5.39 28.14
N GLU A 100 10.01 4.20 27.72
CA GLU A 100 10.76 3.25 28.56
C GLU A 100 12.08 3.88 29.05
N ALA A 101 12.81 4.56 28.17
CA ALA A 101 14.03 5.28 28.53
C ALA A 101 13.76 6.44 29.53
N ASN A 102 12.69 7.20 29.33
CA ASN A 102 12.31 8.30 30.23
C ASN A 102 11.81 7.81 31.60
N THR A 103 11.04 6.72 31.64
CA THR A 103 10.63 6.11 32.93
C THR A 103 11.82 5.52 33.67
N GLY A 104 12.81 4.96 32.96
CA GLY A 104 14.09 4.53 33.54
C GLY A 104 14.93 5.67 34.14
N LEU A 105 14.86 6.88 33.56
CA LEU A 105 15.54 8.08 34.07
C LEU A 105 14.81 8.76 35.25
N SER A 106 13.54 8.43 35.47
CA SER A 106 12.69 9.03 36.52
C SER A 106 12.67 8.21 37.82
N GLY A 107 13.50 7.17 37.94
CA GLY A 107 13.68 6.42 39.19
C GLY A 107 14.15 7.32 40.33
N PRO A 108 13.80 7.01 41.59
CA PRO A 108 14.02 7.92 42.71
C PRO A 108 15.50 8.29 42.80
N VAL A 109 15.79 9.59 42.71
CA VAL A 109 17.07 10.16 43.16
C VAL A 109 17.19 9.76 44.63
N GLN A 110 17.95 8.71 44.91
CA GLN A 110 18.31 8.32 46.27
C GLN A 110 19.18 9.45 46.83
N ALA A 111 18.56 10.28 47.66
CA ALA A 111 19.22 11.24 48.54
C ALA A 111 19.80 10.52 49.76
#